data_AF-A0AAU9TTA1-F1
#
_entry.id   AF-A0AAU9TTA1-F1
#
_cell.length_a   1.000
_cell.length_b   1.000
_cell.length_c   1.000
_cell.angle_alpha   90.00
_cell.angle_beta   90.00
_cell.angle_gamma   90.00
#
_symmetry.space_group_name_H-M   'P 1'
#
loop_
_entity.id
_entity.type
_entity.pdbx_description
1 polymer ?
#
loop_
_entity_poly.entity_id
_entity_poly.type
_entity_poly.pdbx_seq_one_letter_code
_entity_poly.pdbx_strand_id
1 'polypeptide(L)'
;MGDVVDVVSIDYQTVYAGTPVCDIIYFIVLSTDEKFRKQYFDELLTHYYTKLEEALKRLSVDPLEAYPKEKFYSDIKKVLPFAVVLGATVLPLITAEAENVPKVGNDSDVNDFILPPNELCAQRFRGIVSDCIKWGAI
;
A
#
# COMPACT_ATOMS: atom_id res chain seq x y z
N MET A 1 3.87 18.03 -21.74
CA MET A 1 4.22 16.60 -21.82
C MET A 1 5.33 16.44 -20.80
N GLY A 2 5.06 15.82 -19.65
CA GLY A 2 6.07 15.72 -18.58
C GLY A 2 7.10 14.65 -18.93
N ASP A 3 8.37 14.95 -18.73
CA ASP A 3 9.46 13.99 -18.93
C ASP A 3 9.24 12.76 -18.05
N VAL A 4 9.51 11.57 -18.60
CA VAL A 4 9.43 10.31 -17.84
C VAL A 4 10.49 10.36 -16.75
N VAL A 5 10.05 10.33 -15.49
CA VAL A 5 10.96 10.17 -14.35
C VAL A 5 11.34 8.70 -14.29
N ASP A 6 12.61 8.39 -14.55
CA ASP A 6 13.14 7.06 -14.26
C ASP A 6 13.11 6.83 -12.75
N VAL A 7 12.41 5.79 -12.32
CA VAL A 7 12.28 5.40 -10.90
C VAL A 7 12.99 4.07 -10.70
N VAL A 8 13.80 3.97 -9.65
CA VAL A 8 14.49 2.74 -9.24
C VAL A 8 13.99 2.35 -7.86
N SER A 9 13.53 1.11 -7.70
CA SER A 9 13.17 0.56 -6.38
C SER A 9 14.44 0.18 -5.61
N ILE A 10 14.46 0.50 -4.32
CA ILE A 10 15.56 0.23 -3.40
C ILE A 10 15.04 -0.42 -2.12
N ASP A 11 15.93 -0.75 -1.17
CA ASP A 11 15.60 -1.21 0.18
C ASP A 11 14.71 -2.46 0.27
N TYR A 12 15.14 -3.55 -0.35
CA TYR A 12 14.41 -4.84 -0.40
C TYR A 12 14.37 -5.64 0.91
N GLN A 13 14.82 -5.06 2.03
CA GLN A 13 14.97 -5.75 3.32
C GLN A 13 13.64 -6.23 3.95
N THR A 14 12.51 -5.71 3.48
CA THR A 14 11.17 -6.08 3.94
C THR A 14 10.34 -6.83 2.89
N VAL A 15 10.93 -7.12 1.71
CA VAL A 15 10.24 -7.86 0.65
C VAL A 15 10.08 -9.33 1.03
N TYR A 16 8.88 -9.86 0.80
CA TYR A 16 8.56 -11.26 1.02
C TYR A 16 7.66 -11.80 -0.08
N ALA A 17 7.58 -13.13 -0.20
CA ALA A 17 6.67 -13.77 -1.14
C ALA A 17 5.23 -13.69 -0.60
N GLY A 18 4.39 -12.87 -1.25
CA GLY A 18 3.01 -12.65 -0.85
C GLY A 18 2.07 -12.48 -2.04
N THR A 19 0.82 -12.15 -1.75
CA THR A 19 -0.14 -11.78 -2.79
C THR A 19 0.16 -10.35 -3.28
N PRO A 20 0.18 -10.10 -4.62
CA PRO A 20 0.45 -8.77 -5.18
C PRO A 20 -0.59 -7.73 -4.76
N VAL A 21 -1.73 -8.18 -4.25
CA VAL A 21 -2.78 -7.32 -3.67
C VAL A 21 -2.33 -6.67 -2.36
N CYS A 22 -1.55 -7.36 -1.52
CA CYS A 22 -1.04 -6.76 -0.28
C CYS A 22 -0.13 -5.58 -0.58
N ASP A 23 0.76 -5.71 -1.56
CA ASP A 23 1.71 -4.67 -1.95
C ASP A 23 0.99 -3.42 -2.45
N ILE A 24 0.02 -3.57 -3.35
CA ILE A 24 -0.70 -2.43 -3.92
C ILE A 24 -1.62 -1.74 -2.90
N ILE A 25 -2.28 -2.50 -2.02
CA ILE A 25 -3.10 -1.90 -0.96
C ILE A 25 -2.20 -1.17 0.05
N TYR A 26 -1.06 -1.77 0.44
CA TYR A 26 -0.07 -1.13 1.30
C TYR A 26 0.39 0.21 0.71
N PHE A 27 0.81 0.19 -0.56
CA PHE A 27 1.31 1.37 -1.25
C PHE A 27 0.26 2.48 -1.33
N ILE A 28 -0.95 2.17 -1.80
CA ILE A 28 -2.02 3.17 -1.98
C ILE A 28 -2.45 3.75 -0.64
N VAL A 29 -2.72 2.91 0.36
CA VAL A 29 -3.25 3.34 1.66
C VAL A 29 -2.25 4.23 2.38
N LEU A 30 -0.96 3.86 2.39
CA LEU A 30 0.08 4.58 3.12
C LEU A 30 0.67 5.76 2.36
N SER A 31 0.47 5.87 1.05
CA SER A 31 1.02 6.98 0.25
C SER A 31 -0.01 8.06 -0.13
N THR A 32 -1.31 7.84 0.10
CA THR A 32 -2.35 8.80 -0.31
C THR A 32 -3.32 9.16 0.82
N ASP A 33 -4.13 10.19 0.61
CA ASP A 33 -5.25 10.56 1.48
C ASP A 33 -6.60 10.00 0.97
N GLU A 34 -7.67 10.21 1.75
CA GLU A 34 -9.03 9.79 1.40
C GLU A 34 -9.53 10.48 0.12
N LYS A 35 -9.22 11.77 -0.06
CA LYS A 35 -9.68 12.54 -1.23
C LYS A 35 -9.14 11.96 -2.51
N PHE A 36 -7.85 11.60 -2.52
CA PHE A 36 -7.19 10.97 -3.65
C PHE A 36 -7.78 9.59 -3.93
N ARG A 37 -7.95 8.74 -2.91
CA ARG A 37 -8.53 7.39 -3.12
C ARG A 37 -9.96 7.45 -3.63
N LYS A 38 -10.76 8.38 -3.13
CA LYS A 38 -12.13 8.61 -3.63
C LYS A 38 -12.16 8.85 -5.13
N GLN A 39 -11.13 9.46 -5.70
CA GLN A 39 -11.06 9.79 -7.12
C GLN A 39 -10.36 8.72 -7.96
N TYR A 40 -9.32 8.07 -7.44
CA TYR A 40 -8.39 7.29 -8.26
C TYR A 40 -8.21 5.82 -7.86
N PHE A 41 -8.89 5.33 -6.80
CA PHE A 41 -8.65 3.98 -6.28
C PHE A 41 -8.85 2.88 -7.34
N ASP A 42 -9.99 2.87 -8.02
CA ASP A 42 -10.29 1.85 -9.05
C ASP A 42 -9.37 1.96 -10.28
N GLU A 43 -8.98 3.19 -10.65
CA GLU A 43 -8.05 3.45 -11.75
C GLU A 43 -6.66 2.89 -11.42
N LEU A 44 -6.17 3.11 -10.20
CA LEU A 44 -4.90 2.57 -9.73
C LEU A 44 -4.90 1.04 -9.72
N LEU A 45 -5.97 0.40 -9.23
CA LEU A 45 -6.08 -1.06 -9.24
C LEU A 45 -6.10 -1.62 -10.66
N THR A 46 -6.83 -0.96 -11.56
CA THR A 46 -6.89 -1.34 -12.98
C THR A 46 -5.52 -1.21 -13.63
N HIS A 47 -4.87 -0.07 -13.42
CA HIS A 47 -3.53 0.20 -13.95
C HIS A 47 -2.51 -0.82 -13.44
N TYR A 48 -2.51 -1.09 -12.14
CA TYR A 48 -1.62 -2.07 -11.52
C TYR A 48 -1.81 -3.46 -12.12
N TYR A 49 -3.06 -3.93 -12.23
CA TYR A 49 -3.33 -5.25 -12.80
C TYR A 49 -2.91 -5.34 -14.27
N THR A 50 -3.15 -4.28 -15.07
CA THR A 50 -2.65 -4.23 -16.45
C THR A 50 -1.12 -4.35 -16.51
N LYS A 51 -0.40 -3.68 -15.62
CA LYS A 51 1.07 -3.77 -15.57
C LYS A 51 1.57 -5.13 -15.07
N LEU A 52 0.86 -5.74 -14.12
CA LEU A 52 1.13 -7.10 -13.69
C LEU A 52 0.95 -8.10 -14.85
N GLU A 53 -0.13 -7.95 -15.61
CA GLU A 53 -0.42 -8.78 -16.79
C GLU A 53 0.70 -8.67 -17.84
N GLU A 54 1.12 -7.44 -18.17
CA GLU A 54 2.25 -7.19 -19.07
C GLU A 54 3.55 -7.83 -18.55
N ALA A 55 3.83 -7.73 -17.24
CA ALA A 55 5.02 -8.29 -16.62
C ALA A 55 5.03 -9.82 -16.66
N LEU A 56 3.90 -10.47 -16.36
CA LEU A 56 3.74 -11.93 -16.45
C LEU A 56 3.96 -12.42 -17.89
N LYS A 57 3.35 -11.75 -18.89
CA LYS A 57 3.56 -12.08 -20.31
C LYS A 57 5.02 -11.95 -20.73
N ARG A 58 5.73 -10.90 -20.27
CA ARG A 58 7.16 -10.73 -20.54
C ARG A 58 8.01 -11.87 -19.96
N LEU A 59 7.57 -12.47 -18.86
CA LEU A 59 8.18 -13.65 -18.24
C LEU A 59 7.67 -14.98 -18.84
N SER A 60 6.89 -14.92 -19.93
CA SER A 60 6.28 -16.09 -20.57
C SER A 60 5.34 -16.89 -19.64
N VAL A 61 4.69 -16.19 -18.69
CA VAL A 61 3.63 -16.72 -17.82
C VAL A 61 2.29 -16.25 -18.34
N ASP A 62 1.32 -17.16 -18.53
CA ASP A 62 -0.04 -16.81 -18.92
C ASP A 62 -0.80 -16.19 -17.71
N PRO A 63 -1.19 -14.92 -17.76
CA PRO A 63 -1.91 -14.28 -16.66
C PRO A 63 -3.30 -14.88 -16.42
N LEU A 64 -3.96 -15.42 -17.44
CA LEU A 64 -5.30 -16.01 -17.30
C LEU A 64 -5.26 -17.28 -16.46
N GLU A 65 -4.17 -18.04 -16.55
CA GLU A 65 -3.95 -19.25 -15.76
C GLU A 65 -3.31 -18.94 -14.40
N ALA A 66 -2.29 -18.07 -14.38
CA ALA A 66 -1.52 -17.83 -13.17
C ALA A 66 -2.26 -16.94 -12.15
N TYR A 67 -2.87 -15.84 -12.61
CA TYR A 67 -3.53 -14.88 -11.73
C TYR A 67 -4.55 -13.99 -12.45
N PRO A 68 -5.73 -14.56 -12.82
CA PRO A 68 -6.74 -13.84 -13.59
C PRO A 68 -7.35 -12.64 -12.85
N LYS A 69 -7.95 -11.72 -13.61
CA LYS A 69 -8.41 -10.41 -13.10
C LYS A 69 -9.48 -10.57 -12.02
N GLU A 70 -10.37 -11.52 -12.21
CA GLU A 70 -11.45 -11.84 -11.28
C GLU A 70 -10.88 -12.31 -9.92
N LYS A 71 -9.79 -13.08 -9.96
CA LYS A 71 -9.05 -13.52 -8.76
C LYS A 71 -8.40 -12.33 -8.07
N PHE A 72 -7.77 -11.41 -8.81
CA PHE A 72 -7.20 -10.18 -8.26
C PHE A 72 -8.24 -9.33 -7.51
N TYR A 73 -9.40 -9.02 -8.12
CA TYR A 73 -10.43 -8.24 -7.42
C TYR A 73 -11.09 -8.99 -6.27
N SER A 74 -11.20 -10.32 -6.37
CA SER A 74 -11.65 -11.16 -5.25
C SER A 74 -10.70 -11.09 -4.07
N ASP A 75 -9.39 -11.13 -4.33
CA ASP A 75 -8.36 -11.00 -3.29
C ASP A 75 -8.30 -9.59 -2.71
N ILE A 76 -8.50 -8.52 -3.52
CA ILE A 76 -8.62 -7.14 -3.05
C ILE A 76 -9.65 -7.06 -1.92
N LYS A 77 -10.86 -7.57 -2.15
CA LYS A 77 -11.94 -7.55 -1.15
C LYS A 77 -11.56 -8.22 0.17
N LYS A 78 -10.76 -9.30 0.12
CA LYS A 78 -10.28 -10.01 1.31
C LYS A 78 -9.19 -9.22 2.05
N VAL A 79 -8.39 -8.44 1.33
CA VAL A 79 -7.27 -7.67 1.89
C VAL A 79 -7.71 -6.29 2.38
N LEU A 80 -8.80 -5.70 1.87
CA LEU A 80 -9.24 -4.36 2.30
C LEU A 80 -9.31 -4.16 3.84
N PRO A 81 -9.78 -5.12 4.67
CA PRO A 81 -9.78 -4.94 6.12
C PRO A 81 -8.37 -4.73 6.71
N PHE A 82 -7.33 -5.27 6.07
CA PHE A 82 -5.93 -5.08 6.45
C PHE A 82 -5.49 -3.62 6.37
N ALA A 83 -6.15 -2.78 5.56
CA ALA A 83 -5.85 -1.35 5.49
C ALA A 83 -5.99 -0.65 6.84
N VAL A 84 -6.95 -1.05 7.69
CA VAL A 84 -7.11 -0.50 9.04
C VAL A 84 -5.92 -0.87 9.92
N VAL A 85 -5.45 -2.12 9.84
CA VAL A 85 -4.27 -2.58 10.59
C VAL A 85 -3.03 -1.81 10.15
N LEU A 86 -2.83 -1.61 8.85
CA LEU A 86 -1.75 -0.78 8.31
C LEU A 86 -1.83 0.66 8.80
N GLY A 87 -3.04 1.24 8.78
CA GLY A 87 -3.30 2.59 9.27
C GLY A 87 -2.97 2.75 10.75
N ALA A 88 -3.23 1.72 11.56
CA ALA A 88 -2.97 1.76 13.00
C ALA A 88 -1.48 1.54 13.34
N THR A 89 -0.77 0.73 12.55
CA THR A 89 0.58 0.24 12.89
C THR A 89 1.71 0.95 12.15
N VAL A 90 1.49 1.38 10.91
CA VAL A 90 2.55 1.91 10.03
C VAL A 90 2.42 3.42 9.83
N LEU A 91 1.19 3.93 9.78
CA LEU A 91 0.92 5.33 9.51
C LEU A 91 1.59 6.33 10.47
N PRO A 92 1.73 6.05 11.80
CA PRO A 92 2.46 6.94 12.70
C PRO A 92 3.90 7.17 12.24
N LEU A 93 4.59 6.12 11.77
CA LEU A 93 5.96 6.23 11.24
C LEU A 93 5.99 7.02 9.93
N ILE A 94 5.05 6.75 9.03
CA ILE A 94 4.98 7.40 7.70
C ILE A 94 4.67 8.90 7.80
N THR A 95 3.95 9.31 8.83
CA THR A 95 3.52 10.70 9.02
C THR A 95 4.37 11.45 10.04
N ALA A 96 5.36 10.81 10.64
CA ALA A 96 6.26 11.45 11.60
C ALA A 96 7.14 12.51 10.93
N GLU A 97 7.38 13.61 11.65
CA GLU A 97 8.39 14.57 11.26
C GLU A 97 9.77 13.92 11.34
N ALA A 98 10.66 14.26 10.41
CA ALA A 98 11.97 13.62 10.28
C ALA A 98 12.81 13.71 11.58
N GLU A 99 12.65 14.76 12.38
CA GLU A 99 13.37 14.89 13.65
C GLU A 99 12.89 13.90 14.72
N ASN A 100 11.67 13.38 14.60
CA ASN A 100 11.06 12.44 15.53
C ASN A 100 11.22 10.98 15.10
N VAL A 101 11.79 10.72 13.92
CA VAL A 101 12.05 9.36 13.44
C VAL A 101 13.30 8.79 14.13
N PRO A 102 13.22 7.63 14.78
CA PRO A 102 14.38 6.98 15.38
C PRO A 102 15.46 6.71 14.34
N LYS A 103 16.72 6.97 14.69
CA LYS A 103 17.85 6.60 13.84
C LYS A 103 18.09 5.10 13.97
N VAL A 104 18.20 4.43 12.83
CA VAL A 104 18.56 3.01 12.79
C VAL A 104 20.05 2.87 13.12
N GLY A 105 20.35 2.07 14.14
CA GLY A 105 21.69 1.67 14.57
C GLY A 105 21.75 0.18 14.89
N ASN A 106 22.92 -0.30 15.29
CA ASN A 106 23.14 -1.75 15.53
C ASN A 106 22.29 -2.32 16.69
N ASP A 107 21.87 -1.47 17.63
CA ASP A 107 21.07 -1.86 18.80
C ASP A 107 19.60 -1.44 18.67
N SER A 108 19.16 -0.99 17.49
CA SER A 108 17.77 -0.60 17.26
C SER A 108 16.83 -1.79 17.32
N ASP A 109 15.72 -1.63 18.03
CA ASP A 109 14.65 -2.63 18.14
C ASP A 109 13.39 -2.17 17.40
N VAL A 110 12.54 -3.12 17.03
CA VAL A 110 11.26 -2.83 16.36
C VAL A 110 10.35 -1.92 17.20
N ASN A 111 10.46 -1.97 18.53
CA ASN A 111 9.69 -1.12 19.43
C ASN A 111 10.09 0.35 19.35
N ASP A 112 11.31 0.67 18.90
CA ASP A 112 11.77 2.05 18.75
C ASP A 112 10.93 2.80 17.71
N PHE A 113 10.35 2.10 16.74
CA PHE A 113 9.54 2.67 15.66
C PHE A 113 8.05 2.80 16.03
N ILE A 114 7.67 2.47 17.26
CA ILE A 114 6.31 2.72 17.77
C ILE A 114 6.20 4.20 18.15
N LEU A 115 5.78 5.01 17.19
CA LEU A 115 5.60 6.44 17.37
C LEU A 115 4.17 6.80 17.78
N PRO A 116 3.96 7.80 18.66
CA PRO A 116 2.64 8.31 18.94
C PRO A 116 2.04 8.95 17.68
N PRO A 117 0.72 8.82 17.44
CA PRO A 117 0.09 9.43 16.28
C PRO A 117 0.08 10.96 16.40
N ASN A 118 0.44 11.66 15.33
CA ASN A 118 0.25 13.10 15.20
C ASN A 118 -1.12 13.43 14.54
N GLU A 119 -1.38 14.73 14.34
CA GLU A 119 -2.65 15.18 13.76
C GLU A 119 -2.87 14.64 12.33
N LEU A 120 -1.81 14.61 11.51
CA LEU A 120 -1.86 14.06 10.16
C LEU A 120 -2.15 12.56 10.17
N CYS A 121 -1.51 11.80 11.06
CA CYS A 121 -1.78 10.38 11.27
C CYS A 121 -3.26 10.17 11.61
N ALA A 122 -3.80 10.92 12.56
CA ALA A 122 -5.19 10.81 12.99
C ALA A 122 -6.16 11.15 11.85
N GLN A 123 -5.87 12.18 11.06
CA GLN A 123 -6.66 12.54 9.88
C GLN A 123 -6.65 11.42 8.82
N ARG A 124 -5.47 10.93 8.46
CA ARG A 124 -5.32 9.89 7.44
C ARG A 124 -5.94 8.57 7.89
N PHE A 125 -5.80 8.20 9.17
CA PHE A 125 -6.41 7.01 9.75
C PHE A 125 -7.94 7.05 9.68
N ARG A 126 -8.56 8.20 10.03
CA ARG A 126 -10.01 8.39 9.86
C ARG A 126 -10.45 8.19 8.41
N GLY A 127 -9.67 8.69 7.46
CA GLY A 127 -9.93 8.48 6.03
C GLY A 127 -9.88 7.00 5.63
N ILE A 128 -8.92 6.23 6.15
CA ILE A 128 -8.81 4.78 5.91
C ILE A 128 -10.04 4.04 6.44
N VAL A 129 -10.47 4.35 7.67
CA VAL A 129 -11.67 3.75 8.26
C VAL A 129 -12.93 4.08 7.45
N SER A 130 -13.09 5.35 7.05
CA SER A 130 -14.17 5.81 6.17
C SER A 130 -14.20 5.04 4.85
N ASP A 131 -13.05 4.84 4.21
CA ASP A 131 -12.95 4.07 2.97
C ASP A 131 -13.32 2.59 3.18
N CYS A 132 -12.82 1.96 4.24
CA CYS A 132 -13.13 0.55 4.54
C CYS A 132 -14.63 0.33 4.77
N ILE A 133 -15.32 1.26 5.44
CA ILE A 133 -16.78 1.21 5.61
C ILE A 133 -17.47 1.33 4.25
N LYS A 134 -17.08 2.30 3.41
CA LYS A 134 -17.67 2.50 2.07
C LYS A 134 -17.47 1.28 1.17
N TRP A 135 -16.33 0.61 1.29
CA TRP A 135 -16.02 -0.60 0.54
C TRP A 135 -16.70 -1.86 1.10
N GLY A 136 -17.38 -1.78 2.25
CA GLY A 136 -17.99 -2.92 2.93
C GLY A 136 -16.96 -3.93 3.46
N ALA A 137 -15.76 -3.46 3.79
CA ALA A 137 -14.68 -4.29 4.31
C ALA A 137 -14.78 -4.49 5.83
N ILE A 138 -15.45 -3.57 6.55
CA ILE A 138 -15.68 -3.60 7.99
C ILE A 138 -17.08 -3.10 8.34
#